data_AF-A0A158EJM2-F1
#
_entry.id   AF-A0A158EJM2-F1
#
_cell.length_a   1.000
_cell.length_b   1.000
_cell.length_c   1.000
_cell.angle_alpha   90.00
_cell.angle_beta   90.00
_cell.angle_gamma   90.00
#
_symmetry.space_group_name_H-M   'P 1'
#
loop_
_entity.id
_entity.type
_entity.pdbx_description
1 polymer ?
#
loop_
_entity_poly.entity_id
_entity_poly.type
_entity_poly.pdbx_seq_one_letter_code
_entity_poly.pdbx_strand_id
1 'polypeptide(L)'
;MSQRLQALYGLKWNPFSPELPLEALYVSPRVENFCWRIENALVREGGFAMIHGEPGTGKSVVMRVLAEKLERLTDLTVVSINHPQSNLADFYREMGDIFGLELKPHNRWGGFRSLRDRWMSHLQSTRRRPILLID
;
A
#
# COMPACT_ATOMS: atom_id res chain seq x y z
N MET A 1 -0.87 6.29 26.28
CA MET A 1 -0.32 7.44 27.05
C MET A 1 -1.48 8.34 27.46
N SER A 2 -1.55 8.79 28.72
CA SER A 2 -2.63 9.70 29.15
C SER A 2 -2.40 11.12 28.61
N GLN A 3 -3.47 11.89 28.44
CA GLN A 3 -3.38 13.31 28.00
C GLN A 3 -2.53 14.15 28.96
N ARG A 4 -2.60 13.87 30.27
CA ARG A 4 -1.75 14.52 31.29
C ARG A 4 -0.26 14.33 31.02
N LEU A 5 0.16 13.11 30.67
CA LEU A 5 1.57 12.83 30.36
C LEU A 5 1.99 13.45 29.03
N GLN A 6 1.12 13.46 28.02
CA GLN A 6 1.42 14.15 26.76
C GLN A 6 1.64 15.65 26.97
N ALA A 7 0.76 16.31 27.72
CA ALA A 7 0.90 17.72 28.06
C ALA A 7 2.16 18.00 28.88
N LEU A 8 2.49 17.14 29.86
CA LEU A 8 3.69 17.26 30.68
C LEU A 8 4.99 17.27 29.84
N TYR A 9 5.06 16.41 28.82
CA TYR A 9 6.21 16.30 27.93
C TYR A 9 6.13 17.18 26.67
N GLY A 10 5.10 18.03 26.55
CA GLY A 10 4.91 18.90 25.37
C GLY A 10 4.70 18.13 24.06
N LEU A 11 4.21 16.89 24.13
CA LEU A 11 4.02 16.03 22.97
C LEU A 11 2.69 16.36 22.29
N LYS A 12 2.75 16.78 21.02
CA LYS A 12 1.56 17.02 20.18
C LYS A 12 0.79 15.73 19.89
N TRP A 13 1.49 14.60 19.79
CA TRP A 13 0.90 13.30 19.44
C TRP A 13 1.34 12.21 20.42
N ASN A 14 0.57 11.12 20.51
CA ASN A 14 0.93 9.95 21.28
C ASN A 14 2.03 9.14 20.55
N PRO A 15 3.29 9.11 21.02
CA PRO A 15 4.38 8.45 20.31
C PRO A 15 4.23 6.92 20.27
N PHE A 16 3.36 6.35 21.10
CA PHE A 16 3.07 4.91 21.14
C PHE A 16 1.79 4.53 20.38
N SER A 17 1.16 5.48 19.68
CA SER A 17 0.01 5.18 18.84
C SER A 17 0.47 4.51 17.54
N PRO A 18 -0.14 3.39 17.12
CA PRO A 18 0.12 2.82 15.79
C PRO A 18 -0.31 3.77 14.67
N GLU A 19 -1.28 4.65 14.95
CA GLU A 19 -1.85 5.63 14.01
C GLU A 19 -1.17 7.00 14.11
N LEU A 20 0.13 7.04 14.43
CA LEU A 20 0.86 8.30 14.42
C LEU A 20 0.78 8.95 13.02
N PRO A 21 0.47 10.26 12.91
CA PRO A 21 0.40 10.92 11.62
C PRO A 21 1.79 11.00 10.95
N LEU A 22 1.80 11.07 9.62
CA LEU A 22 3.03 10.99 8.84
C LEU A 22 3.98 12.15 9.12
N GLU A 23 3.47 13.36 9.37
CA GLU A 23 4.30 14.52 9.69
C GLU A 23 5.02 14.40 11.05
N ALA A 24 4.59 13.48 11.91
CA ALA A 24 5.21 13.20 13.20
C ALA A 24 6.27 12.09 13.13
N LEU A 25 6.41 11.42 11.98
CA LEU A 25 7.37 10.36 11.79
C LEU A 25 8.75 10.90 11.44
N TYR A 26 9.78 10.30 12.04
CA TYR A 26 11.14 10.49 11.57
C TYR A 26 11.40 9.62 10.34
N VAL A 27 11.52 10.25 9.18
CA VAL A 27 11.89 9.58 7.93
C VAL A 27 13.41 9.57 7.81
N SER A 28 14.04 8.41 7.98
CA SER A 28 15.49 8.30 7.87
C SER A 28 15.97 8.44 6.40
N PRO A 29 17.22 8.87 6.16
CA PRO A 29 17.77 8.96 4.80
C PRO A 29 17.68 7.65 4.00
N ARG A 30 17.73 6.50 4.67
CA ARG A 30 17.56 5.18 4.04
C ARG A 30 16.14 4.97 3.52
N VAL A 31 15.14 5.42 4.28
CA VAL A 31 13.73 5.35 3.88
C VAL A 31 13.44 6.32 2.73
N GLU A 32 14.01 7.53 2.78
CA GLU A 32 13.91 8.50 1.68
C GLU A 32 14.51 7.94 0.39
N ASN A 33 15.72 7.38 0.46
CA ASN A 33 16.38 6.76 -0.69
C ASN A 33 15.56 5.60 -1.26
N PHE A 34 15.00 4.75 -0.40
CA PHE A 34 14.11 3.67 -0.81
C PHE A 34 12.88 4.21 -1.56
N CYS A 35 12.16 5.18 -0.98
CA CYS A 35 10.98 5.77 -1.62
C CYS A 35 11.33 6.40 -2.98
N TRP A 36 12.46 7.12 -3.04
CA TRP A 36 12.94 7.72 -4.28
C TRP A 36 13.20 6.69 -5.38
N ARG A 37 13.80 5.54 -5.04
CA ARG A 37 14.05 4.44 -5.99
C ARG A 37 12.75 3.81 -6.48
N ILE A 38 11.77 3.62 -5.60
CA ILE A 38 10.46 3.08 -5.99
C ILE A 38 9.79 4.05 -6.98
N GLU A 39 9.71 5.33 -6.61
CA GLU A 39 9.08 6.37 -7.40
C GLU A 39 9.74 6.56 -8.78
N ASN A 40 11.07 6.61 -8.83
CA ASN A 40 11.79 7.00 -10.05
C ASN A 40 12.21 5.82 -10.94
N ALA A 41 12.35 4.61 -10.39
CA ALA A 41 12.72 3.43 -11.16
C ALA A 41 11.56 2.44 -11.25
N LEU A 42 11.11 1.89 -10.12
CA LEU A 42 10.17 0.75 -10.12
C LEU A 42 8.80 1.12 -10.70
N VAL A 43 8.26 2.29 -10.39
CA VAL A 43 6.97 2.75 -10.93
C VAL A 43 7.01 2.91 -12.46
N ARG A 44 8.16 3.26 -13.02
CA ARG A 44 8.34 3.46 -14.47
C ARG A 44 8.55 2.15 -15.21
N GLU A 45 9.42 1.29 -14.69
CA GLU A 45 9.81 0.02 -15.30
C GLU A 45 8.77 -1.09 -15.04
N GLY A 46 8.02 -0.97 -13.95
CA GLY A 46 7.18 -2.04 -13.42
C GLY A 46 8.00 -3.05 -12.61
N GLY A 47 7.33 -3.83 -11.77
CA GLY A 47 7.96 -4.88 -10.96
C GLY A 47 7.37 -4.96 -9.56
N PHE A 48 8.14 -5.52 -8.63
CA PHE A 48 7.79 -5.61 -7.22
C PHE A 48 8.99 -5.26 -6.34
N ALA A 49 8.72 -4.76 -5.14
CA ALA A 49 9.70 -4.55 -4.10
C ALA A 49 9.21 -5.17 -2.80
N MET A 50 10.16 -5.58 -1.96
CA MET A 50 9.87 -6.20 -0.67
C MET A 50 10.58 -5.41 0.43
N ILE A 51 9.82 -5.04 1.46
CA ILE A 51 10.35 -4.47 2.69
C ILE A 51 10.46 -5.63 3.69
N HIS A 52 11.68 -5.96 4.13
CA HIS A 52 11.93 -7.06 5.06
C HIS A 52 12.57 -6.55 6.36
N GLY A 53 12.40 -7.33 7.43
CA GLY A 53 12.92 -7.00 8.76
C GLY A 53 12.08 -7.59 9.88
N GLU A 54 12.63 -7.59 11.10
CA GLU A 54 11.96 -8.13 12.29
C GLU A 54 10.65 -7.40 12.61
N PRO A 55 9.72 -8.04 13.36
CA PRO A 55 8.53 -7.36 13.87
C PRO A 55 8.92 -6.09 14.66
N GLY A 56 8.18 -4.99 14.45
CA GLY A 56 8.45 -3.73 15.15
C GLY A 56 9.54 -2.84 14.54
N THR A 57 10.21 -3.22 13.45
CA THR A 57 11.24 -2.39 12.79
C THR A 57 10.69 -1.24 11.92
N GLY A 58 9.37 -1.03 11.91
CA GLY A 58 8.74 0.08 11.18
C GLY A 58 8.39 -0.22 9.71
N LYS A 59 8.30 -1.49 9.29
CA LYS A 59 7.95 -1.86 7.90
C LYS A 59 6.62 -1.25 7.42
N SER A 60 5.55 -1.44 8.18
CA SER A 60 4.23 -0.85 7.91
C SER A 60 4.27 0.68 7.87
N VAL A 61 5.10 1.29 8.73
CA VAL A 61 5.31 2.74 8.76
C VAL A 61 5.99 3.23 7.49
N VAL A 62 7.02 2.52 7.02
CA VAL A 62 7.67 2.81 5.73
C VAL A 62 6.69 2.67 4.58
N MET A 63 5.81 1.66 4.61
CA MET A 63 4.77 1.48 3.59
C MET A 63 3.78 2.65 3.57
N ARG A 64 3.36 3.16 4.73
CA ARG A 64 2.52 4.36 4.85
C ARG A 64 3.20 5.61 4.30
N VAL A 65 4.50 5.79 4.56
CA VAL A 65 5.29 6.90 4.01
C VAL A 65 5.40 6.80 2.49
N LEU A 66 5.58 5.59 1.96
CA LEU A 66 5.61 5.34 0.51
C LEU A 66 4.25 5.61 -0.13
N ALA A 67 3.15 5.14 0.48
CA ALA A 67 1.79 5.37 0.00
C ALA A 67 1.51 6.86 -0.21
N GLU A 68 1.74 7.67 0.84
CA GLU A 68 1.56 9.13 0.80
C GLU A 68 2.37 9.82 -0.30
N LYS A 69 3.61 9.38 -0.54
CA LYS A 69 4.44 9.93 -1.61
C LYS A 69 3.88 9.58 -2.99
N LEU A 70 3.47 8.33 -3.19
CA LEU A 70 2.94 7.87 -4.47
C LEU A 70 1.53 8.41 -4.76
N GLU A 71 0.69 8.60 -3.75
CA GLU A 71 -0.66 9.17 -3.90
C GLU A 71 -0.67 10.62 -4.39
N ARG A 72 0.44 11.35 -4.19
CA ARG A 72 0.62 12.70 -4.73
C ARG A 72 0.86 12.72 -6.25
N LEU A 73 1.14 11.56 -6.85
CA LEU A 73 1.38 11.44 -8.29
C LEU A 73 0.07 11.18 -9.03
N THR A 74 -0.28 12.05 -9.96
CA THR A 74 -1.59 12.06 -10.63
C THR A 74 -1.83 10.91 -11.60
N ASP A 75 -0.74 10.26 -12.05
CA ASP A 75 -0.74 9.15 -12.99
C ASP A 75 -0.75 7.78 -12.30
N LEU A 76 -0.87 7.73 -10.97
CA LEU A 76 -0.92 6.50 -10.21
C LEU A 76 -2.30 6.26 -9.59
N THR A 77 -2.63 4.98 -9.43
CA THR A 77 -3.71 4.51 -8.56
C THR A 77 -3.06 3.67 -7.47
N VAL A 78 -2.88 4.25 -6.28
CA VAL A 78 -2.24 3.58 -5.14
C VAL A 78 -3.32 2.93 -4.29
N VAL A 79 -3.07 1.69 -3.91
CA VAL A 79 -3.98 0.84 -3.15
C VAL A 79 -3.20 0.11 -2.07
N SER A 80 -3.75 -0.01 -0.87
CA SER A 80 -3.23 -0.87 0.20
C SER A 80 -4.17 -2.02 0.52
N ILE A 81 -3.63 -3.23 0.61
CA ILE A 81 -4.26 -4.40 1.24
C ILE A 81 -3.52 -4.63 2.56
N ASN A 82 -4.26 -4.61 3.66
CA ASN A 82 -3.71 -4.87 4.99
C ASN A 82 -4.17 -6.24 5.46
N HIS A 83 -3.25 -7.05 5.96
CA HIS A 83 -3.55 -8.34 6.58
C HIS A 83 -4.23 -9.35 5.63
N PRO A 84 -3.56 -9.78 4.53
CA PRO A 84 -4.11 -10.75 3.61
C PRO A 84 -4.18 -12.15 4.26
N GLN A 85 -5.17 -12.39 5.11
CA GLN A 85 -5.55 -13.74 5.57
C GLN A 85 -6.40 -14.49 4.54
N SER A 86 -6.55 -13.88 3.38
CA SER A 86 -7.54 -14.19 2.40
C SER A 86 -6.95 -15.21 1.42
N ASN A 87 -7.64 -16.34 1.22
CA ASN A 87 -7.26 -17.28 0.17
C ASN A 87 -7.25 -16.55 -1.19
N LEU A 88 -6.70 -17.17 -2.24
CA LEU A 88 -6.58 -16.53 -3.55
C LEU A 88 -7.90 -15.94 -4.09
N ALA A 89 -9.05 -16.56 -3.79
CA ALA A 89 -10.35 -16.05 -4.24
C ALA A 89 -10.75 -14.76 -3.51
N ASP A 90 -10.43 -14.66 -2.23
CA ASP A 90 -10.69 -13.46 -1.44
C ASP A 90 -9.76 -12.31 -1.86
N PHE A 91 -8.50 -12.59 -2.24
CA PHE A 91 -7.59 -11.60 -2.84
C PHE A 91 -8.18 -10.97 -4.11
N TYR A 92 -8.71 -11.78 -5.03
CA TYR A 92 -9.35 -11.25 -6.25
C TYR A 92 -10.62 -10.46 -5.95
N ARG A 93 -11.38 -10.84 -4.92
CA ARG A 93 -12.56 -10.10 -4.49
C ARG A 93 -12.17 -8.72 -3.96
N GLU A 94 -11.18 -8.67 -3.09
CA GLU A 94 -10.66 -7.43 -2.51
C GLU A 94 -10.06 -6.52 -3.60
N MET A 95 -9.27 -7.07 -4.53
CA MET A 95 -8.84 -6.36 -5.73
C MET A 95 -10.01 -5.82 -6.56
N GLY A 96 -11.08 -6.61 -6.68
CA GLY A 96 -12.30 -6.18 -7.37
C GLY A 96 -12.95 -4.98 -6.70
N ASP A 97 -13.19 -5.08 -5.39
CA ASP A 97 -13.84 -4.04 -4.60
C ASP A 97 -13.03 -2.73 -4.62
N ILE A 98 -11.70 -2.83 -4.47
CA ILE A 98 -10.80 -1.67 -4.46
C ILE A 98 -10.76 -0.98 -5.83
N PHE A 99 -10.60 -1.74 -6.93
CA PHE A 99 -10.48 -1.16 -8.27
C PHE A 99 -11.83 -0.90 -8.96
N GLY A 100 -12.96 -1.14 -8.26
CA GLY A 100 -14.31 -0.96 -8.80
C GLY A 100 -14.68 -1.96 -9.90
N LEU A 101 -14.13 -3.18 -9.83
CA LEU A 101 -14.34 -4.26 -10.79
C LEU A 101 -15.09 -5.42 -10.13
N GLU A 102 -16.11 -5.96 -10.80
CA GLU A 102 -16.73 -7.21 -10.33
C GLU A 102 -15.86 -8.45 -10.62
N LEU A 103 -14.80 -8.64 -9.84
CA LEU A 103 -13.94 -9.81 -9.91
C LEU A 103 -14.53 -10.97 -9.07
N LYS A 104 -15.71 -11.46 -9.47
CA LYS A 104 -16.38 -12.58 -8.78
C LYS A 104 -15.91 -13.93 -9.37
N PRO A 105 -15.36 -14.86 -8.57
CA PRO A 105 -15.02 -16.19 -9.03
C PRO A 105 -16.31 -16.97 -9.33
N HIS A 106 -16.68 -17.08 -10.60
CA HIS A 106 -17.88 -17.80 -11.04
C HIS A 106 -17.63 -19.32 -11.24
N ASN A 107 -16.38 -19.77 -11.45
CA ASN A 107 -16.04 -21.20 -11.58
C ASN A 107 -14.54 -21.50 -11.31
N ARG A 108 -14.25 -22.60 -10.60
CA ARG A 108 -12.92 -22.98 -10.06
C ARG A 108 -11.79 -23.21 -11.09
N TRP A 109 -12.10 -23.47 -12.37
CA TRP A 109 -11.09 -23.82 -13.39
C TRP A 109 -10.96 -22.80 -14.54
N GLY A 110 -12.03 -22.09 -14.89
CA GLY A 110 -12.06 -21.06 -15.95
C GLY A 110 -12.02 -19.60 -15.46
N GLY A 111 -12.14 -19.39 -14.14
CA GLY A 111 -12.24 -18.07 -13.53
C GLY A 111 -10.96 -17.24 -13.62
N PHE A 112 -9.79 -17.84 -13.40
CA PHE A 112 -8.54 -17.07 -13.25
C PHE A 112 -8.09 -16.36 -14.52
N ARG A 113 -8.18 -17.04 -15.68
CA ARG A 113 -7.84 -16.41 -16.97
C ARG A 113 -8.77 -15.23 -17.24
N SER A 114 -10.07 -15.43 -17.04
CA SER A 114 -11.09 -14.41 -17.24
C SER A 114 -10.93 -13.21 -16.29
N LEU A 115 -10.59 -13.45 -15.02
CA LEU A 115 -10.29 -12.41 -14.02
C LEU A 115 -9.04 -11.62 -14.41
N ARG A 116 -7.97 -12.31 -14.81
CA ARG A 116 -6.73 -11.68 -15.26
C ARG A 116 -6.94 -10.88 -16.54
N ASP A 117 -7.68 -11.40 -17.51
CA ASP A 117 -7.96 -10.71 -18.76
C ASP A 117 -8.81 -9.45 -18.52
N ARG A 118 -9.79 -9.53 -17.60
CA ARG A 118 -10.58 -8.36 -17.15
C ARG A 118 -9.71 -7.32 -16.45
N TRP A 119 -8.79 -7.75 -15.59
CA TRP A 119 -7.83 -6.88 -14.94
C TRP A 119 -6.92 -6.18 -15.95
N MET A 120 -6.29 -6.93 -16.86
CA MET A 120 -5.43 -6.38 -17.91
C MET A 120 -6.20 -5.40 -18.81
N SER A 121 -7.45 -5.71 -19.15
CA SER A 121 -8.32 -4.81 -19.91
C SER A 121 -8.59 -3.49 -19.16
N HIS A 122 -8.84 -3.56 -17.86
CA HIS A 122 -8.97 -2.37 -17.02
C HIS A 122 -7.68 -1.53 -17.03
N LEU A 123 -6.52 -2.17 -16.87
CA LEU A 123 -5.22 -1.49 -16.93
C LEU A 123 -4.95 -0.80 -18.28
N GLN A 124 -5.38 -1.42 -19.38
CA GLN A 124 -5.26 -0.81 -20.71
C GLN A 124 -6.26 0.33 -20.93
N SER A 125 -7.43 0.27 -20.29
CA SER A 125 -8.48 1.30 -20.41
C SER A 125 -8.20 2.55 -19.57
N THR A 126 -7.39 2.42 -18.53
CA THR A 126 -7.03 3.53 -17.63
C THR A 126 -5.66 4.10 -18.03
N ARG A 127 -5.49 5.41 -17.88
CA ARG A 127 -4.16 6.07 -18.05
C ARG A 127 -3.35 6.08 -16.76
N ARG A 128 -3.83 5.42 -15.71
CA ARG A 128 -3.19 5.38 -14.40
C ARG A 128 -2.52 4.04 -14.17
N ARG A 129 -1.31 4.06 -13.64
CA ARG A 129 -0.58 2.84 -13.28
C ARG A 129 -1.03 2.37 -11.90
N PRO A 130 -1.45 1.10 -11.75
CA PRO A 130 -1.84 0.56 -10.45
C PRO A 130 -0.58 0.31 -9.61
N ILE A 131 -0.60 0.74 -8.35
CA ILE A 131 0.38 0.35 -7.34
C ILE A 131 -0.37 -0.37 -6.23
N LEU A 132 0.03 -1.62 -5.98
CA LEU A 132 -0.53 -2.42 -4.90
C LEU A 132 0.49 -2.55 -3.77
N LEU A 133 0.14 -2.02 -2.61
CA LEU A 133 0.85 -2.14 -1.36
C LEU A 133 0.22 -3.28 -0.56
N ILE A 134 1.02 -4.21 -0.06
CA ILE A 134 0.54 -5.38 0.69
C ILE A 134 1.31 -5.43 2.02
N ASP A 135 0.60 -5.16 3.12
CA ASP A 135 1.13 -5.22 4.49
C ASP A 135 0.64 -6.47 5.24
#